data_AF-A0A2E0UTE1-F1
#
_entry.id   AF-A0A2E0UTE1-F1
#
_cell.length_a   1.000
_cell.length_b   1.000
_cell.length_c   1.000
_cell.angle_alpha   90.00
_cell.angle_beta   90.00
_cell.angle_gamma   90.00
#
_symmetry.space_group_name_H-M   'P 1'
#
loop_
_entity.id
_entity.type
_entity.pdbx_description
1 polymer ?
#
loop_
_entity_poly.entity_id
_entity_poly.type
_entity_poly.pdbx_seq_one_letter_code
_entity_poly.pdbx_strand_id
1 'polypeptide(L)'
;MRDGFNTSPRSGEGAGLWFLKILSGLLIILVLMIHLVVNHLIVEGGLLSYADVVAYYQTWIVPIMEVFFLVFVVGHAMMGLRSVLMDLRPSNKMLKVINWVLTLVGVTAIVYGTWLVIIITQRG
;
A
#
# COMPACT_ATOMS: atom_id res chain seq x y z
N MET A 1 19.39 -0.59 -43.80
CA MET A 1 19.86 -1.71 -42.96
C MET A 1 18.83 -1.91 -41.87
N ARG A 2 18.13 -3.06 -41.86
CA ARG A 2 17.34 -3.53 -40.71
C ARG A 2 18.30 -4.39 -39.90
N ASP A 3 18.88 -3.82 -38.87
CA ASP A 3 19.66 -4.51 -37.86
C ASP A 3 18.75 -5.55 -37.19
N GLY A 4 19.01 -6.83 -37.44
CA GLY A 4 18.17 -7.98 -37.06
C GLY A 4 18.04 -8.24 -35.56
N PHE A 5 18.17 -7.22 -34.72
CA PHE A 5 17.91 -7.30 -33.29
C PHE A 5 16.41 -7.14 -33.05
N ASN A 6 15.76 -8.24 -32.68
CA ASN A 6 14.38 -8.22 -32.20
C ASN A 6 14.37 -7.60 -30.79
N THR A 7 14.41 -6.27 -30.70
CA THR A 7 14.29 -5.52 -29.45
C THR A 7 12.82 -5.37 -29.09
N SER A 8 12.11 -6.48 -28.88
CA SER A 8 10.84 -6.41 -28.15
C SER A 8 11.14 -5.83 -26.77
N PRO A 9 10.63 -4.64 -26.41
CA PRO A 9 10.86 -4.10 -25.09
C PRO A 9 10.34 -5.13 -24.09
N ARG A 10 11.20 -5.60 -23.17
CA ARG A 10 10.70 -6.32 -22.00
C ARG A 10 9.66 -5.39 -21.38
N SER A 11 8.47 -5.90 -21.07
CA SER A 11 7.39 -5.11 -20.49
C SER A 11 7.86 -4.46 -19.18
N GLY A 12 8.50 -3.30 -19.29
CA GLY A 12 9.04 -2.53 -18.20
C GLY A 12 7.92 -1.87 -17.42
N GLU A 13 8.30 -1.10 -16.40
CA GLU A 13 7.38 -0.21 -15.72
C GLU A 13 6.92 0.89 -16.69
N GLY A 14 5.64 0.90 -17.05
CA GLY A 14 5.07 1.97 -17.87
C GLY A 14 5.06 3.31 -17.12
N ALA A 15 5.09 4.42 -17.85
CA ALA A 15 5.13 5.77 -17.26
C ALA A 15 4.01 6.03 -16.22
N GLY A 16 2.82 5.46 -16.44
CA GLY A 16 1.71 5.57 -15.47
C GLY A 16 1.97 4.86 -14.15
N LEU A 17 2.52 3.63 -14.18
CA LEU A 17 2.88 2.90 -12.95
C LEU A 17 4.00 3.59 -12.19
N TRP A 18 4.99 4.13 -12.91
CA TRP A 18 6.06 4.93 -12.33
C TRP A 18 5.51 6.19 -11.64
N PHE A 19 4.60 6.92 -12.29
CA PHE A 19 3.97 8.12 -11.72
C PHE A 19 3.17 7.79 -10.46
N LEU A 20 2.38 6.71 -10.48
CA LEU A 20 1.62 6.24 -9.32
C LEU A 20 2.53 5.89 -8.13
N LYS A 21 3.71 5.33 -8.37
CA LYS A 21 4.69 5.05 -7.29
C LYS A 21 5.21 6.32 -6.64
N ILE A 22 5.56 7.33 -7.42
CA ILE A 22 6.04 8.62 -6.87
C ILE A 22 4.93 9.30 -6.09
N LEU A 23 3.74 9.40 -6.69
CA LEU A 23 2.59 10.02 -6.05
C LEU A 23 2.23 9.32 -4.73
N SER A 24 2.14 7.99 -4.75
CA SER A 24 1.83 7.21 -3.54
C SER A 24 2.92 7.35 -2.48
N GLY A 25 4.21 7.35 -2.86
CA GLY A 25 5.31 7.54 -1.90
C GLY A 25 5.26 8.91 -1.22
N LEU A 26 4.96 9.97 -1.98
CA LEU A 26 4.79 11.31 -1.43
C LEU A 26 3.60 11.40 -0.46
N LEU A 27 2.46 10.81 -0.85
CA LEU A 27 1.26 10.77 0.00
C LEU A 27 1.50 9.97 1.28
N ILE A 28 2.24 8.86 1.19
CA ILE A 28 2.62 8.04 2.36
C ILE A 28 3.45 8.85 3.33
N ILE A 29 4.43 9.63 2.88
CA ILE A 29 5.25 10.45 3.80
C ILE A 29 4.36 11.35 4.66
N LEU A 30 3.38 12.03 4.05
CA LEU A 30 2.47 12.91 4.78
C LEU A 30 1.62 12.12 5.79
N VAL A 31 0.95 11.06 5.34
CA VAL A 31 -0.05 10.36 6.15
C VAL A 31 0.61 9.47 7.21
N LEU A 32 1.74 8.83 6.91
CA LEU A 32 2.54 8.08 7.88
C LEU A 32 3.02 8.98 9.02
N MET A 33 3.47 10.20 8.72
CA MET A 33 3.88 11.15 9.76
C MET A 33 2.73 11.49 10.69
N ILE A 34 1.53 11.75 10.14
CA ILE A 34 0.32 11.99 10.94
C ILE A 34 0.00 10.76 11.80
N HIS A 35 -0.01 9.56 11.20
CA HIS A 35 -0.27 8.30 11.89
C HIS A 35 0.70 8.11 13.06
N LEU A 36 2.01 8.24 12.83
CA LEU A 36 3.02 8.05 13.88
C LEU A 36 2.90 9.09 15.00
N VAL A 37 2.74 10.36 14.67
CA VAL A 37 2.63 11.44 15.66
C VAL A 37 1.38 11.23 16.53
N VAL A 38 0.23 10.95 15.91
CA VAL A 38 -1.02 10.78 16.65
C VAL A 38 -0.97 9.52 17.51
N ASN A 39 -0.54 8.39 16.95
CA ASN A 39 -0.58 7.10 17.64
C ASN A 39 0.51 6.94 18.71
N HIS A 40 1.66 7.64 18.58
CA HIS A 40 2.81 7.45 19.47
C HIS A 40 3.26 8.67 20.27
N LEU A 41 2.89 9.89 19.87
CA LEU A 41 3.34 11.12 20.56
C LEU A 41 2.21 11.90 21.23
N ILE A 42 0.99 11.85 20.70
CA ILE A 42 -0.16 12.58 21.26
C ILE A 42 -0.91 11.73 22.30
N VAL A 43 -1.10 10.45 22.03
CA VAL A 43 -1.73 9.53 23.00
C VAL A 43 -0.68 9.15 24.05
N GLU A 44 -0.84 9.61 25.29
CA GLU A 44 0.05 9.24 26.41
C GLU A 44 0.08 7.72 26.58
N GLY A 45 1.27 7.11 26.46
CA GLY A 45 1.45 5.66 26.50
C GLY A 45 1.17 4.93 25.18
N GLY A 46 0.60 5.61 24.18
CA GLY A 46 0.24 5.06 22.87
C GLY A 46 -1.05 4.23 22.86
N LEU A 47 -1.51 3.85 21.66
CA LEU A 47 -2.70 3.01 21.44
C LEU A 47 -2.41 1.53 21.75
N LEU A 48 -2.24 1.19 23.03
CA LEU A 48 -1.80 -0.15 23.47
C LEU A 48 -2.94 -1.08 23.90
N SER A 49 -4.12 -0.56 24.23
CA SER A 49 -5.29 -1.38 24.58
C SER A 49 -6.37 -1.36 23.50
N TYR A 50 -7.22 -2.39 23.52
CA TYR A 50 -8.41 -2.44 22.65
C TYR A 50 -9.32 -1.22 22.85
N ALA A 51 -9.49 -0.77 24.11
CA ALA A 51 -10.32 0.39 24.43
C ALA A 51 -9.75 1.67 23.81
N ASP A 52 -8.43 1.85 23.84
CA ASP A 52 -7.77 3.02 23.25
C ASP A 52 -7.99 3.03 21.73
N VAL A 53 -7.86 1.88 21.07
CA VAL A 53 -8.12 1.74 19.63
C VAL A 53 -9.57 2.08 19.30
N VAL A 54 -10.54 1.53 20.03
CA VAL A 54 -11.96 1.85 19.80
C VAL A 54 -12.22 3.35 19.95
N ALA A 55 -11.70 3.98 21.00
CA ALA A 55 -11.82 5.41 21.24
C ALA A 55 -11.17 6.25 20.13
N TYR A 56 -10.00 5.85 19.63
CA TYR A 56 -9.32 6.50 18.52
C TYR A 56 -10.18 6.52 17.25
N TYR A 57 -10.79 5.39 16.91
CA TYR A 57 -11.67 5.26 15.75
C TYR A 57 -13.03 5.99 15.90
N GLN A 58 -13.38 6.48 17.10
CA GLN A 58 -14.55 7.36 17.28
C GLN A 58 -14.33 8.78 16.76
N THR A 59 -13.08 9.17 16.50
CA THR A 59 -12.81 10.46 15.87
C THR A 59 -13.16 10.39 14.39
N TRP A 60 -14.16 11.16 13.93
CA TRP A 60 -14.78 11.01 12.60
C TRP A 60 -13.80 10.99 11.40
N ILE A 61 -12.67 11.69 11.48
CA ILE A 61 -11.68 11.75 10.40
C ILE A 61 -10.71 10.55 10.41
N VAL A 62 -10.54 9.88 11.55
CA VAL A 62 -9.57 8.80 11.73
C VAL A 62 -9.86 7.60 10.82
N PRO A 63 -11.08 7.04 10.75
CA PRO A 63 -11.38 5.95 9.83
C PRO A 63 -11.06 6.26 8.36
N ILE A 64 -11.31 7.51 7.95
CA ILE A 64 -11.05 7.98 6.58
C ILE A 64 -9.54 8.05 6.32
N MET A 65 -8.80 8.64 7.25
CA MET A 65 -7.34 8.77 7.18
C MET A 65 -6.67 7.38 7.16
N GLU A 66 -7.07 6.46 8.04
CA GLU A 66 -6.50 5.12 8.13
C GLU A 66 -6.81 4.25 6.90
N VAL A 67 -8.03 4.33 6.34
CA VAL A 67 -8.36 3.62 5.08
C VAL A 67 -7.60 4.21 3.90
N PHE A 68 -7.48 5.54 3.84
CA PHE A 68 -6.64 6.21 2.84
C PHE A 68 -5.19 5.73 2.96
N PHE A 69 -4.64 5.75 4.18
CA PHE A 69 -3.29 5.30 4.45
C PHE A 69 -3.08 3.85 4.01
N LEU A 70 -3.98 2.94 4.41
CA LEU A 70 -3.97 1.52 4.05
C LEU A 70 -3.88 1.30 2.53
N VAL A 71 -4.75 1.98 1.75
CA VAL A 71 -4.77 1.84 0.29
C VAL A 71 -3.44 2.28 -0.32
N PHE A 72 -2.93 3.44 0.10
CA PHE A 72 -1.69 3.98 -0.46
C PHE A 72 -0.46 3.19 -0.04
N VAL A 73 -0.32 2.83 1.24
CA VAL A 73 0.84 2.09 1.75
C VAL A 73 0.92 0.69 1.15
N VAL A 74 -0.20 -0.03 1.07
CA VAL A 74 -0.24 -1.36 0.46
C VAL A 74 0.00 -1.27 -1.04
N GLY A 75 -0.67 -0.35 -1.74
CA GLY A 75 -0.46 -0.15 -3.17
C GLY A 75 0.99 0.17 -3.51
N HIS A 76 1.60 1.10 -2.77
CA HIS A 76 3.01 1.47 -2.93
C HIS A 76 3.95 0.29 -2.66
N ALA A 77 3.72 -0.44 -1.58
CA ALA A 77 4.52 -1.62 -1.24
C ALA A 77 4.46 -2.69 -2.34
N MET A 78 3.28 -2.98 -2.89
CA MET A 78 3.14 -3.98 -3.97
C MET A 78 3.82 -3.53 -5.26
N MET A 79 3.68 -2.25 -5.65
CA MET A 79 4.37 -1.70 -6.83
C MET A 79 5.90 -1.67 -6.64
N GLY A 80 6.38 -1.27 -5.46
CA GLY A 80 7.80 -1.26 -5.12
C GLY A 80 8.41 -2.66 -5.10
N LEU A 81 7.75 -3.62 -4.44
CA LEU A 81 8.18 -5.01 -4.39
C LEU A 81 8.21 -5.63 -5.78
N ARG A 82 7.22 -5.34 -6.63
CA ARG A 82 7.23 -5.77 -8.03
C ARG A 82 8.48 -5.29 -8.75
N SER A 83 8.89 -4.03 -8.57
CA SER A 83 10.12 -3.51 -9.20
C SER A 83 11.37 -4.25 -8.74
N VAL A 84 11.54 -4.46 -7.44
CA VAL A 84 12.67 -5.25 -6.90
C VAL A 84 12.69 -6.67 -7.47
N LEU A 85 11.52 -7.31 -7.58
CA LEU A 85 11.43 -8.66 -8.15
C LEU A 85 11.74 -8.71 -9.65
N MET A 86 11.45 -7.64 -10.40
CA MET A 86 11.80 -7.56 -11.82
C MET A 86 13.31 -7.45 -12.05
N ASP A 87 14.06 -6.87 -11.11
CA ASP A 87 15.52 -6.76 -11.17
C ASP A 87 16.21 -8.14 -11.12
N LEU A 88 15.52 -9.15 -10.57
CA LEU A 88 15.95 -10.56 -10.56
C LEU A 88 15.74 -11.28 -11.91
N ARG A 89 15.27 -10.56 -12.94
CA ARG A 89 15.06 -11.06 -14.31
C ARG A 89 14.18 -12.31 -14.41
N PRO A 90 12.98 -12.35 -13.78
CA PRO A 90 12.11 -13.53 -13.81
C PRO A 90 11.65 -13.89 -15.23
N SER A 91 11.35 -15.18 -15.45
CA SER A 91 10.73 -15.65 -16.69
C SER A 91 9.32 -15.04 -16.86
N ASN A 92 8.79 -15.03 -18.09
CA ASN A 92 7.44 -14.49 -18.36
C ASN A 92 6.33 -15.23 -17.58
N LYS A 93 6.49 -16.55 -17.37
CA LYS A 93 5.55 -17.33 -16.54
C LYS A 93 5.62 -16.87 -15.08
N MET A 94 6.83 -16.71 -14.55
CA MET A 94 7.04 -16.23 -13.19
C MET A 94 6.52 -14.81 -13.00
N LEU A 95 6.72 -13.90 -13.97
CA LEU A 95 6.21 -12.54 -13.90
C LEU A 95 4.67 -12.48 -13.80
N LYS A 96 3.96 -13.38 -14.50
CA LYS A 96 2.49 -13.50 -14.37
C LYS A 96 2.09 -13.93 -12.97
N VAL A 97 2.79 -14.92 -12.40
CA VAL A 97 2.56 -15.38 -11.02
C VAL A 97 2.85 -14.26 -10.02
N ILE A 98 3.97 -13.55 -10.15
CA ILE A 98 4.32 -12.40 -9.31
C ILE A 98 3.20 -11.34 -9.34
N ASN A 99 2.77 -10.92 -10.53
CA ASN A 99 1.71 -9.93 -10.65
C ASN A 99 0.42 -10.41 -9.97
N TRP A 100 0.01 -11.66 -10.22
CA TRP A 100 -1.22 -12.21 -9.64
C TRP A 100 -1.15 -12.30 -8.11
N VAL A 101 -0.04 -12.79 -7.57
CA VAL A 101 0.17 -12.91 -6.11
C VAL A 101 0.19 -11.54 -5.45
N LEU A 102 0.95 -10.57 -5.98
CA LEU A 102 1.01 -9.22 -5.42
C LEU A 102 -0.35 -8.52 -5.46
N THR A 103 -1.10 -8.68 -6.56
CA THR A 103 -2.47 -8.14 -6.64
C THR A 103 -3.39 -8.82 -5.63
N LEU A 104 -3.38 -10.15 -5.54
CA LEU A 104 -4.24 -10.88 -4.61
C LEU A 104 -3.95 -10.48 -3.16
N VAL A 105 -2.68 -10.45 -2.77
CA VAL A 105 -2.25 -10.06 -1.42
C VAL A 105 -2.64 -8.61 -1.14
N GLY A 106 -2.36 -7.70 -2.05
CA GLY A 106 -2.70 -6.28 -1.89
C GLY A 106 -4.21 -6.05 -1.74
N VAL A 107 -5.02 -6.65 -2.62
CA VAL A 107 -6.49 -6.56 -2.56
C VAL A 107 -7.02 -7.17 -1.27
N THR A 108 -6.52 -8.34 -0.88
CA THR A 108 -6.95 -9.01 0.36
C THR A 108 -6.64 -8.15 1.59
N ALA A 109 -5.43 -7.59 1.67
CA ALA A 109 -5.03 -6.72 2.77
C ALA A 109 -5.90 -5.45 2.86
N ILE A 110 -6.18 -4.80 1.72
CA ILE A 110 -7.04 -3.61 1.66
C ILE A 110 -8.47 -3.96 2.09
N VAL A 111 -9.08 -4.99 1.49
CA VAL A 111 -10.46 -5.38 1.80
C VAL A 111 -10.61 -5.77 3.26
N TYR A 112 -9.69 -6.60 3.77
CA TYR A 112 -9.72 -7.04 5.16
C TYR A 112 -9.49 -5.88 6.14
N GLY A 113 -8.50 -5.02 5.88
CA GLY A 113 -8.22 -3.86 6.72
C GLY A 113 -9.37 -2.85 6.73
N THR A 114 -9.96 -2.54 5.56
CA THR A 114 -11.16 -1.68 5.48
C THR A 114 -12.34 -2.30 6.23
N TRP A 115 -12.55 -3.60 6.10
CA TRP A 115 -13.59 -4.30 6.86
C TRP A 115 -13.36 -4.19 8.38
N LEU A 116 -12.12 -4.37 8.85
CA LEU A 116 -11.78 -4.18 10.27
C LEU A 116 -12.07 -2.75 10.75
N VAL A 117 -11.71 -1.73 9.97
CA VAL A 117 -12.02 -0.32 10.29
C VAL A 117 -13.52 -0.11 10.46
N ILE A 118 -14.33 -0.64 9.53
CA ILE A 118 -15.80 -0.56 9.61
C ILE A 118 -16.31 -1.23 10.89
N ILE A 119 -15.82 -2.45 11.18
CA ILE A 119 -16.23 -3.18 12.38
C ILE A 119 -15.84 -2.44 13.66
N ILE A 120 -14.61 -1.95 13.77
CA ILE A 120 -14.13 -1.24 14.97
C ILE A 120 -14.90 0.06 15.19
N THR A 121 -15.22 0.80 14.12
CA THR A 121 -16.01 2.04 14.21
C THR A 121 -17.39 1.80 14.82
N GLN A 122 -17.95 0.60 14.65
CA GLN A 122 -19.25 0.19 15.22
C GLN A 122 -19.18 -0.29 16.69
N ARG A 123 -18.00 -0.24 17.33
CA ARG A 123 -17.79 -0.76 18.71
C ARG A 123 -17.73 0.32 19.80
N GLY A 124 -17.76 1.60 19.43
CA GLY A 124 -17.78 2.72 20.37
C GLY A 124 -19.17 3.15 20.78
#